data_AF-B5HXM1-F1
#
_entry.id   AF-B5HXM1-F1
#
_cell.length_a   1.000
_cell.length_b   1.000
_cell.length_c   1.000
_cell.angle_alpha   90.00
_cell.angle_beta   90.00
_cell.angle_gamma   90.00
#
_symmetry.space_group_name_H-M   'P 1'
#
loop_
_entity.id
_entity.type
_entity.pdbx_description
1 polymer ?
#
loop_
_entity_poly.entity_id
_entity_poly.type
_entity_poly.pdbx_seq_one_letter_code
_entity_poly.pdbx_strand_id
1 'polypeptide(L)'
;MCETAGGAMSGHEHLAQALAACGRDGFTGELRITGTPGGIFHFGDGRVVAVESPGAPGPEALLLRSGRVSGEQWAGLVRESGGARWPATALIAHGYAGAAQLRVVCALALHDAAFAMAAGRVEECERHATAEPFAQVPLGEPPLRLLQDALRRLAALAALPHPVHPDRERPVRSGTDSGSGALRSELLTHADGRSTARDLAFRVGRGVYTVSVEVARMLDEGLLVCAGPPPPVAVRSLPEGDELRPRRPPPVEQPPAPARTDLPRRKPGNFFRLRNGTPT
;
A
#
# COMPACT_ATOMS: atom_id res chain seq x y z
N MET A 1 -18.12 -46.24 -5.33
CA MET A 1 -17.30 -45.20 -6.00
C MET A 1 -17.24 -44.02 -5.04
N CYS A 2 -16.11 -43.89 -4.33
CA CYS A 2 -15.89 -42.79 -3.39
C CYS A 2 -15.50 -41.56 -4.19
N GLU A 3 -16.41 -40.59 -4.23
CA GLU A 3 -16.14 -39.26 -4.77
C GLU A 3 -15.30 -38.51 -3.75
N THR A 4 -14.02 -38.30 -4.07
CA THR A 4 -13.10 -37.49 -3.28
C THR A 4 -13.56 -36.04 -3.32
N ALA A 5 -14.24 -35.60 -2.25
CA ALA A 5 -14.48 -34.20 -1.97
C ALA A 5 -13.13 -33.51 -1.74
N GLY A 6 -12.55 -32.94 -2.79
CA GLY A 6 -11.48 -31.95 -2.68
C GLY A 6 -12.07 -30.70 -2.04
N GLY A 7 -11.98 -30.60 -0.71
CA GLY A 7 -12.37 -29.40 0.03
C GLY A 7 -11.59 -28.22 -0.51
N ALA A 8 -12.28 -27.22 -1.07
CA ALA A 8 -11.66 -25.97 -1.47
C ALA A 8 -11.05 -25.33 -0.22
N MET A 9 -9.72 -25.39 -0.11
CA MET A 9 -8.98 -24.75 0.97
C MET A 9 -9.33 -23.26 1.00
N SER A 10 -9.57 -22.71 2.18
CA SER A 10 -9.77 -21.27 2.36
C SER A 10 -8.49 -20.52 1.97
N GLY A 11 -8.62 -19.26 1.54
CA GLY A 11 -7.46 -18.44 1.15
C GLY A 11 -6.39 -18.32 2.24
N HIS A 12 -6.79 -18.35 3.52
CA HIS A 12 -5.85 -18.35 4.65
C HIS A 12 -5.08 -19.67 4.79
N GLU A 13 -5.70 -20.81 4.51
CA GLU A 13 -5.02 -22.11 4.53
C GLU A 13 -4.01 -22.20 3.39
N HIS A 14 -4.34 -21.67 2.21
CA HIS A 14 -3.42 -21.61 1.08
C HIS A 14 -2.19 -20.75 1.42
N LEU A 15 -2.41 -19.55 1.98
CA LEU A 15 -1.34 -18.68 2.47
C LEU A 15 -0.49 -19.36 3.55
N ALA A 16 -1.13 -20.02 4.52
CA ALA A 16 -0.43 -20.73 5.59
C ALA A 16 0.48 -21.84 5.05
N GLN A 17 -0.01 -22.62 4.08
CA GLN A 17 0.77 -23.69 3.45
C GLN A 17 1.99 -23.13 2.71
N ALA A 18 1.82 -22.06 1.93
CA ALA A 18 2.89 -21.41 1.19
C ALA A 18 3.96 -20.84 2.13
N LEU A 19 3.54 -20.10 3.17
CA LEU A 19 4.44 -19.55 4.19
C LEU A 19 5.19 -20.65 4.96
N ALA A 20 4.50 -21.73 5.33
CA ALA A 20 5.11 -22.88 6.00
C ALA A 20 6.17 -23.55 5.12
N ALA A 21 5.88 -23.72 3.83
CA ALA A 21 6.83 -24.29 2.90
C ALA A 21 8.07 -23.40 2.77
N CYS A 22 7.91 -22.08 2.59
CA CYS A 22 9.06 -21.16 2.49
C CYS A 22 9.93 -21.18 3.76
N GLY A 23 9.29 -21.23 4.94
CA GLY A 23 10.02 -21.32 6.21
C GLY A 23 10.78 -22.64 6.39
N ARG A 24 10.19 -23.77 6.02
CA ARG A 24 10.85 -25.09 6.09
C ARG A 24 12.01 -25.22 5.12
N ASP A 25 11.88 -24.65 3.93
CA ASP A 25 12.85 -24.79 2.85
C ASP A 25 14.07 -23.86 3.03
N GLY A 26 14.10 -23.01 4.06
CA GLY A 26 15.13 -21.96 4.18
C GLY A 26 15.07 -20.96 3.03
N PHE A 27 13.88 -20.75 2.46
CA PHE A 27 13.72 -20.00 1.21
C PHE A 27 14.26 -18.57 1.34
N THR A 28 14.94 -18.09 0.29
CA THR A 28 15.37 -16.70 0.13
C THR A 28 14.85 -16.23 -1.23
N GLY A 29 14.02 -15.19 -1.23
CA GLY A 29 13.24 -14.83 -2.40
C GLY A 29 11.99 -14.05 -2.06
N GLU A 30 11.08 -13.97 -3.03
CA GLU A 30 9.79 -13.33 -2.86
C GLU A 30 8.68 -14.38 -2.91
N LEU A 31 7.70 -14.26 -2.03
CA LEU A 31 6.42 -14.95 -2.14
C LEU A 31 5.36 -13.89 -2.46
N ARG A 32 4.93 -13.86 -3.72
CA ARG A 32 3.91 -12.94 -4.23
C ARG A 32 2.53 -13.50 -3.97
N ILE A 33 1.66 -12.66 -3.43
CA ILE A 33 0.29 -12.99 -3.08
C ILE A 33 -0.64 -12.22 -4.01
N THR A 34 -1.38 -12.93 -4.85
CA THR A 34 -2.46 -12.33 -5.64
C THR A 34 -3.74 -12.36 -4.81
N GLY A 35 -4.47 -11.25 -4.79
CA GLY A 35 -5.63 -11.09 -3.93
C GLY A 35 -6.09 -9.65 -3.76
N THR A 36 -7.01 -9.44 -2.82
CA THR A 36 -7.59 -8.11 -2.51
C THR A 36 -7.59 -7.85 -1.00
N PRO A 37 -6.60 -7.11 -0.46
CA PRO A 37 -5.34 -6.73 -1.11
C PRO A 37 -4.36 -7.91 -1.21
N GLY A 38 -3.63 -7.99 -2.33
CA GLY A 38 -2.45 -8.85 -2.45
C GLY A 38 -1.21 -8.22 -1.80
N GLY A 39 -0.02 -8.75 -2.11
CA GLY A 39 1.24 -8.22 -1.60
C GLY A 39 2.42 -9.15 -1.86
N ILE A 40 3.56 -8.85 -1.24
CA ILE A 40 4.80 -9.59 -1.38
C ILE A 40 5.38 -9.84 0.01
N PHE A 41 5.67 -11.09 0.34
CA PHE A 41 6.51 -11.45 1.47
C PHE A 41 7.93 -11.66 0.98
N HIS A 42 8.89 -10.90 1.51
CA HIS A 42 10.31 -11.08 1.22
C HIS A 42 10.92 -12.01 2.27
N PHE A 43 11.60 -13.03 1.79
CA PHE A 43 12.22 -14.06 2.60
C PHE A 43 13.75 -13.96 2.57
N GLY A 44 14.37 -14.17 3.73
CA GLY A 44 15.80 -14.43 3.89
C GLY A 44 16.00 -15.60 4.85
N ASP A 45 16.62 -16.68 4.37
CA ASP A 45 16.88 -17.90 5.14
C ASP A 45 15.62 -18.45 5.86
N GLY A 46 14.50 -18.54 5.13
CA GLY A 46 13.22 -19.03 5.65
C GLY A 46 12.49 -18.06 6.58
N ARG A 47 13.01 -16.86 6.82
CA ARG A 47 12.38 -15.82 7.64
C ARG A 47 11.82 -14.69 6.81
N VAL A 48 10.71 -14.10 7.25
CA VAL A 48 10.11 -12.95 6.59
C VAL A 48 10.85 -11.68 7.00
N VAL A 49 11.62 -11.08 6.09
CA VAL A 49 12.41 -9.87 6.36
C VAL A 49 11.66 -8.59 5.99
N ALA A 50 10.68 -8.67 5.09
CA ALA A 50 9.80 -7.56 4.74
C ALA A 50 8.46 -8.08 4.24
N VAL A 51 7.41 -7.26 4.38
CA VAL A 51 6.12 -7.50 3.74
C VAL A 51 5.62 -6.20 3.16
N GLU A 52 5.27 -6.23 1.87
CA GLU A 52 4.75 -5.09 1.14
C GLU A 52 3.33 -5.39 0.66
N SER A 53 2.40 -4.49 0.92
CA SER A 53 1.04 -4.61 0.40
C SER A 53 0.48 -3.22 0.14
N PRO A 54 -0.25 -3.00 -0.98
CA PRO A 54 -1.05 -1.79 -1.13
C PRO A 54 -2.12 -1.69 -0.02
N GLY A 55 -2.38 -2.80 0.67
CA GLY A 55 -3.24 -2.99 1.84
C GLY A 55 -2.93 -2.09 3.02
N ALA A 56 -1.67 -1.71 3.20
CA ALA A 56 -1.20 -1.08 4.43
C ALA A 56 -0.13 -0.01 4.17
N PRO A 57 -0.01 1.00 5.05
CA PRO A 57 1.07 1.98 4.95
C PRO A 57 2.45 1.33 5.12
N GLY A 58 3.32 1.52 4.12
CA GLY A 58 4.72 1.13 4.19
C GLY A 58 5.54 2.00 5.15
N PRO A 59 6.80 1.62 5.43
CA PRO A 59 7.63 2.31 6.42
C PRO A 59 7.96 3.75 6.03
N GLU A 60 8.09 4.06 4.74
CA GLU A 60 8.20 5.45 4.24
C GLU A 60 6.97 6.27 4.60
N ALA A 61 5.77 5.75 4.31
CA ALA A 61 4.52 6.45 4.61
C ALA A 61 4.38 6.73 6.12
N LEU A 62 4.75 5.76 6.97
CA LEU A 62 4.77 5.94 8.42
C LEU A 62 5.75 7.04 8.87
N LEU A 63 6.96 7.08 8.31
CA LEU A 63 7.95 8.11 8.64
C LEU A 63 7.49 9.51 8.20
N LEU A 64 7.07 9.65 6.93
CA LEU A 64 6.64 10.92 6.36
C LEU A 64 5.43 11.50 7.12
N ARG A 65 4.46 10.66 7.45
CA ARG A 65 3.26 11.08 8.18
C ARG A 65 3.51 11.34 9.66
N SER A 66 4.60 10.81 10.23
CA SER A 66 4.98 11.15 11.60
C SER A 66 5.54 12.56 11.76
N GLY A 67 5.78 13.29 10.66
CA GLY A 67 6.34 14.64 10.68
C GLY A 67 7.85 14.71 10.98
N ARG A 68 8.51 13.56 11.18
CA ARG A 68 9.97 13.50 11.44
C ARG A 68 10.82 13.80 10.20
N VAL A 69 10.28 13.50 9.02
CA VAL A 69 10.95 13.70 7.73
C VAL A 69 9.91 14.26 6.76
N SER A 70 10.20 15.40 6.15
CA SER A 70 9.39 15.96 5.07
C SER A 70 9.66 15.23 3.74
N GLY A 71 8.74 15.35 2.77
CA GLY A 71 8.95 14.75 1.44
C GLY A 71 10.21 15.29 0.73
N GLU A 72 10.54 16.57 0.93
CA GLU A 72 11.75 17.18 0.38
C GLU A 72 13.02 16.63 1.04
N GLN A 73 13.01 16.49 2.36
CA GLN A 73 14.12 15.87 3.11
C GLN A 73 14.32 14.43 2.66
N TRP A 74 13.25 13.66 2.55
CA TRP A 74 13.28 12.29 2.04
C TRP A 74 13.91 12.21 0.63
N ALA A 75 13.43 13.02 -0.31
CA ALA A 75 13.98 13.08 -1.66
C ALA A 75 15.45 13.51 -1.69
N GLY A 76 15.88 14.36 -0.75
CA GLY A 76 17.28 14.69 -0.53
C GLY A 76 18.11 13.48 -0.10
N LEU A 77 17.64 12.75 0.92
CA LEU A 77 18.31 11.57 1.46
C LEU A 77 18.44 10.43 0.44
N VAL A 78 17.41 10.21 -0.38
CA VAL A 78 17.46 9.21 -1.47
C VAL A 78 18.53 9.58 -2.49
N ARG A 79 18.64 10.86 -2.88
CA ARG A 79 19.68 11.34 -3.81
C ARG A 79 21.08 11.21 -3.22
N GLU A 80 21.25 11.57 -1.95
CA GLU A 80 22.51 11.42 -1.22
C GLU A 80 22.93 9.94 -1.13
N SER A 81 21.96 9.05 -0.95
CA SER A 81 22.17 7.60 -0.85
C SER A 81 22.32 6.90 -2.21
N GLY A 82 22.66 7.63 -3.28
CA GLY A 82 22.88 7.05 -4.61
C GLY A 82 21.62 6.46 -5.26
N GLY A 83 20.44 6.92 -4.87
CA GLY A 83 19.16 6.41 -5.38
C GLY A 83 18.62 5.20 -4.61
N ALA A 84 19.19 4.84 -3.46
CA ALA A 84 18.62 3.81 -2.59
C ALA A 84 17.18 4.19 -2.19
N ARG A 85 16.23 3.29 -2.48
CA ARG A 85 14.80 3.51 -2.19
C ARG A 85 14.52 3.72 -0.70
N TRP A 86 15.34 3.10 0.15
CA TRP A 86 15.30 3.24 1.61
C TRP A 86 16.63 3.77 2.15
N PRO A 87 16.74 5.09 2.38
CA PRO A 87 18.00 5.74 2.77
C PRO A 87 18.29 5.65 4.27
N ALA A 88 18.29 4.43 4.85
CA ALA A 88 18.45 4.22 6.30
C ALA A 88 19.71 4.86 6.91
N THR A 89 20.86 4.70 6.26
CA THR A 89 22.12 5.27 6.75
C THR A 89 22.06 6.79 6.82
N ALA A 90 21.50 7.44 5.79
CA ALA A 90 21.35 8.89 5.76
C ALA A 90 20.30 9.37 6.78
N LEU A 91 19.17 8.66 6.94
CA LEU A 91 18.17 8.94 7.98
C LEU A 91 18.78 8.96 9.40
N ILE A 92 19.73 8.04 9.66
CA ILE A 92 20.45 7.96 10.92
C ILE A 92 21.49 9.08 11.03
N ALA A 93 22.29 9.29 9.98
CA ALA A 93 23.35 10.29 9.97
C ALA A 93 22.83 11.72 10.18
N HIS A 94 21.67 12.04 9.59
CA HIS A 94 20.99 13.34 9.77
C HIS A 94 20.14 13.43 11.06
N GLY A 95 20.08 12.36 11.86
CA GLY A 95 19.36 12.35 13.14
C GLY A 95 17.83 12.32 13.04
N TYR A 96 17.27 12.10 11.84
CA TYR A 96 15.81 12.05 11.65
C TYR A 96 15.18 10.81 12.31
N ALA A 97 15.89 9.68 12.31
CA ALA A 97 15.50 8.47 13.03
C ALA A 97 16.73 7.61 13.36
N GLY A 98 16.80 7.10 14.60
CA GLY A 98 17.82 6.15 15.00
C GLY A 98 17.57 4.74 14.46
N ALA A 99 18.61 3.91 14.42
CA ALA A 99 18.53 2.53 13.91
C ALA A 99 17.45 1.68 14.61
N ALA A 100 17.28 1.83 15.92
CA ALA A 100 16.22 1.15 16.67
C ALA A 100 14.82 1.60 16.24
N GLN A 101 14.62 2.90 16.03
CA GLN A 101 13.35 3.46 15.57
C GLN A 101 13.00 2.97 14.16
N LEU A 102 13.98 2.94 13.25
CA LEU A 102 13.79 2.40 11.90
C LEU A 102 13.39 0.93 11.92
N ARG A 103 14.04 0.11 12.78
CA ARG A 103 13.64 -1.30 12.95
C ARG A 103 12.20 -1.45 13.43
N VAL A 104 11.77 -0.61 14.38
CA VAL A 104 10.38 -0.61 14.87
C VAL A 104 9.42 -0.22 13.76
N VAL A 105 9.72 0.83 12.97
CA VAL A 105 8.85 1.25 11.86
C VAL A 105 8.73 0.17 10.78
N CYS A 106 9.84 -0.48 10.41
CA CYS A 106 9.81 -1.60 9.47
C CYS A 106 8.98 -2.77 10.01
N ALA A 107 9.15 -3.14 11.28
CA ALA A 107 8.37 -4.21 11.90
C ALA A 107 6.88 -3.88 11.97
N LEU A 108 6.53 -2.64 12.32
CA LEU A 108 5.13 -2.19 12.32
C LEU A 108 4.50 -2.27 10.93
N ALA A 109 5.19 -1.78 9.90
CA ALA A 109 4.71 -1.86 8.51
C ALA A 109 4.57 -3.32 8.04
N LEU A 110 5.54 -4.17 8.38
CA LEU A 110 5.54 -5.60 8.06
C LEU A 110 4.33 -6.31 8.66
N HIS A 111 4.07 -6.13 9.96
CA HIS A 111 2.91 -6.73 10.64
C HIS A 111 1.59 -6.22 10.08
N ASP A 112 1.54 -4.94 9.73
CA ASP A 112 0.31 -4.30 9.23
C ASP A 112 -0.01 -4.72 7.79
N ALA A 113 1.00 -4.87 6.93
CA ALA A 113 0.82 -5.44 5.59
C ALA A 113 0.36 -6.90 5.63
N ALA A 114 0.92 -7.71 6.55
CA ALA A 114 0.45 -9.07 6.78
C ALA A 114 -1.01 -9.10 7.29
N PHE A 115 -1.35 -8.20 8.22
CA PHE A 115 -2.73 -8.03 8.70
C PHE A 115 -3.70 -7.65 7.57
N ALA A 116 -3.33 -6.68 6.71
CA ALA A 116 -4.17 -6.22 5.62
C ALA A 116 -4.43 -7.33 4.58
N MET A 117 -3.42 -8.13 4.22
CA MET A 117 -3.60 -9.29 3.35
C MET A 117 -4.47 -10.37 4.00
N ALA A 118 -4.30 -10.62 5.30
CA ALA A 118 -5.14 -11.58 6.03
C ALA A 118 -6.59 -11.10 6.17
N ALA A 119 -6.83 -9.78 6.27
CA ALA A 119 -8.19 -9.23 6.29
C ALA A 119 -8.89 -9.43 4.94
N GLY A 120 -8.12 -9.45 3.84
CA GLY A 120 -8.61 -9.58 2.49
C GLY A 120 -8.83 -11.01 2.00
N ARG A 121 -8.90 -11.13 0.67
CA ARG A 121 -8.96 -12.41 -0.04
C ARG A 121 -7.60 -12.75 -0.62
N VAL A 122 -7.13 -13.97 -0.36
CA VAL A 122 -5.95 -14.57 -1.02
C VAL A 122 -6.45 -15.51 -2.11
N GLU A 123 -5.95 -15.30 -3.32
CA GLU A 123 -6.32 -16.08 -4.51
C GLU A 123 -5.17 -17.02 -4.92
N GLU A 124 -3.93 -16.54 -4.90
CA GLU A 124 -2.76 -17.32 -5.32
C GLU A 124 -1.50 -16.92 -4.56
N CYS A 125 -0.55 -17.86 -4.44
CA CYS A 125 0.75 -17.67 -3.80
C CYS A 125 1.87 -18.21 -4.72
N GLU A 126 2.71 -17.33 -5.26
CA GLU A 126 3.79 -17.71 -6.18
C GLU A 126 5.17 -17.34 -5.61
N ARG A 127 6.15 -18.24 -5.77
CA ARG A 127 7.55 -17.97 -5.41
C ARG A 127 8.28 -17.37 -6.60
N HIS A 128 9.01 -16.29 -6.36
CA HIS A 128 9.90 -15.66 -7.33
C HIS A 128 11.32 -15.57 -6.80
N ALA A 129 12.27 -15.52 -7.73
CA ALA A 129 13.65 -15.19 -7.41
C ALA A 129 13.73 -13.79 -6.76
N THR A 130 14.68 -13.64 -5.85
CA THR A 130 14.88 -12.44 -5.02
C THR A 130 14.84 -11.13 -5.82
N ALA A 131 14.07 -10.17 -5.33
CA ALA A 131 14.36 -8.75 -5.48
C ALA A 131 14.64 -8.14 -4.09
N GLU A 132 15.40 -7.04 -4.07
CA GLU A 132 15.70 -6.34 -2.83
C GLU A 132 14.42 -5.70 -2.28
N PRO A 133 14.02 -6.00 -1.03
CA PRO A 133 12.84 -5.39 -0.43
C PRO A 133 13.01 -3.88 -0.33
N PHE A 134 11.90 -3.13 -0.28
CA PHE A 134 11.97 -1.69 -0.07
C PHE A 134 12.68 -1.36 1.26
N ALA A 135 12.26 -2.00 2.36
CA ALA A 135 12.91 -1.89 3.65
C ALA A 135 12.75 -3.18 4.45
N GLN A 136 13.76 -3.56 5.24
CA GLN A 136 13.81 -4.87 5.90
C GLN A 136 14.01 -4.81 7.42
N VAL A 137 13.53 -5.85 8.09
CA VAL A 137 13.78 -6.15 9.50
C VAL A 137 14.96 -7.11 9.60
N PRO A 138 16.09 -6.74 10.24
CA PRO A 138 17.35 -7.49 10.15
C PRO A 138 17.32 -8.97 10.59
N LEU A 139 16.46 -9.33 11.54
CA LEU A 139 16.37 -10.71 12.04
C LEU A 139 15.26 -11.53 11.38
N GLY A 140 14.36 -10.87 10.64
CA GLY A 140 13.13 -11.44 10.09
C GLY A 140 12.18 -12.07 11.13
N GLU A 141 10.92 -12.21 10.73
CA GLU A 141 9.87 -12.83 11.53
C GLU A 141 9.61 -14.28 11.09
N PRO A 142 9.26 -15.20 12.01
CA PRO A 142 8.83 -16.54 11.62
C PRO A 142 7.51 -16.46 10.82
N PRO A 143 7.44 -17.02 9.60
CA PRO A 143 6.31 -16.80 8.68
C PRO A 143 4.95 -17.19 9.28
N LEU A 144 4.89 -18.35 9.94
CA LEU A 144 3.65 -18.83 10.57
C LEU A 144 3.27 -18.03 11.81
N ARG A 145 4.24 -17.47 12.55
CA ARG A 145 3.93 -16.61 13.70
C ARG A 145 3.34 -15.29 13.26
N LEU A 146 3.83 -14.75 12.15
CA LEU A 146 3.30 -13.53 11.54
C LEU A 146 1.85 -13.72 11.09
N LEU A 147 1.54 -14.81 10.39
CA LEU A 147 0.16 -15.12 9.99
C LEU A 147 -0.75 -15.37 11.20
N GLN A 148 -0.27 -16.11 12.20
CA GLN A 148 -1.04 -16.34 13.44
C GLN A 148 -1.36 -15.03 14.16
N ASP A 149 -0.41 -14.09 14.24
CA ASP A 149 -0.64 -12.77 14.82
C ASP A 149 -1.71 -11.98 14.04
N ALA A 150 -1.63 -11.99 12.70
CA ALA A 150 -2.63 -11.34 11.84
C ALA A 150 -4.04 -11.92 12.05
N LEU A 151 -4.18 -13.26 12.06
CA LEU A 151 -5.46 -13.94 12.30
C LEU A 151 -6.00 -13.68 13.71
N ARG A 152 -5.11 -13.67 14.72
CA ARG A 152 -5.48 -13.30 16.10
C ARG A 152 -6.03 -11.87 16.18
N ARG A 153 -5.41 -10.92 15.49
CA ARG A 153 -5.86 -9.53 15.41
C ARG A 153 -7.22 -9.40 14.72
N LEU A 154 -7.47 -10.16 13.65
CA LEU A 154 -8.78 -10.21 12.99
C LEU A 154 -9.86 -10.75 13.93
N ALA A 155 -9.58 -11.84 14.63
CA ALA A 155 -10.51 -12.38 15.63
C ALA A 155 -10.80 -11.38 16.75
N ALA A 156 -9.78 -10.66 17.24
CA ALA A 156 -9.94 -9.63 18.25
C ALA A 156 -10.80 -8.44 17.76
N LEU A 157 -10.60 -8.01 16.51
CA LEU A 157 -11.37 -6.94 15.89
C LEU A 157 -12.84 -7.34 15.67
N ALA A 158 -13.08 -8.59 15.25
CA ALA A 158 -14.41 -9.15 15.08
C ALA A 158 -15.19 -9.31 16.40
N ALA A 159 -14.48 -9.41 17.54
CA ALA A 159 -15.06 -9.54 18.86
C ALA A 159 -15.43 -8.19 19.52
N LEU A 160 -15.12 -7.05 18.89
CA LEU A 160 -15.52 -5.74 19.41
C LEU A 160 -17.03 -5.51 19.28
N PRO A 161 -17.64 -4.66 20.12
CA PRO A 161 -19.08 -4.36 20.05
C PRO A 161 -19.54 -3.86 18.68
N HIS A 162 -18.71 -3.05 18.02
CA HIS A 162 -18.94 -2.55 16.67
C HIS A 162 -17.79 -2.97 15.73
N PRO A 163 -17.79 -4.21 15.22
CA PRO A 163 -16.67 -4.73 14.45
C PRO A 163 -16.53 -4.00 13.11
N VAL A 164 -15.29 -3.66 12.76
CA VAL A 164 -14.94 -2.93 11.53
C VAL A 164 -14.06 -3.80 10.66
N HIS A 165 -14.39 -3.89 9.38
CA HIS A 165 -13.52 -4.46 8.36
C HIS A 165 -12.70 -3.34 7.71
N PRO A 166 -11.36 -3.48 7.58
CA PRO A 166 -10.47 -2.43 7.09
C PRO A 166 -10.90 -1.72 5.80
N ASP A 167 -11.45 -2.49 4.85
CA ASP A 167 -11.85 -2.00 3.52
C ASP A 167 -13.37 -1.74 3.34
N ARG A 168 -14.20 -1.87 4.40
CA ARG A 168 -15.68 -1.85 4.24
C ARG A 168 -16.33 -0.59 4.78
N GLU A 169 -16.26 -0.37 6.10
CA GLU A 169 -16.94 0.73 6.76
C GLU A 169 -16.33 2.07 6.35
N ARG A 170 -17.21 3.05 6.10
CA ARG A 170 -16.83 4.42 5.75
C ARG A 170 -17.41 5.37 6.81
N PRO A 171 -16.70 5.57 7.94
CA PRO A 171 -17.23 6.37 9.03
C PRO A 171 -17.30 7.85 8.64
N VAL A 172 -18.34 8.52 9.13
CA VAL A 172 -18.48 9.98 9.13
C VAL A 172 -18.53 10.47 10.57
N ARG A 173 -17.96 11.65 10.80
CA ARG A 173 -18.03 12.32 12.09
C ARG A 173 -19.48 12.59 12.51
N SER A 174 -19.82 12.18 13.73
CA SER A 174 -21.12 12.48 14.35
C SER A 174 -20.98 13.38 15.59
N GLY A 175 -19.90 13.22 16.35
CA GLY A 175 -19.66 13.94 17.61
C GLY A 175 -18.45 14.87 17.61
N THR A 176 -18.27 15.56 18.74
CA THR A 176 -17.04 16.27 19.11
C THR A 176 -16.41 15.55 20.29
N ASP A 177 -15.09 15.31 20.23
CA ASP A 177 -14.34 14.72 21.34
C ASP A 177 -13.38 15.77 21.92
N SER A 178 -13.80 16.39 23.02
CA SER A 178 -13.08 17.49 23.71
C SER A 178 -11.93 17.01 24.60
N GLY A 179 -11.69 15.69 24.70
CA GLY A 179 -10.57 15.07 25.43
C GLY A 179 -9.74 14.09 24.58
N SER A 180 -9.93 14.07 23.26
CA SER A 180 -9.35 13.05 22.37
C SER A 180 -7.81 13.06 22.37
N GLY A 181 -7.22 11.86 22.44
CA GLY A 181 -5.81 11.66 22.05
C GLY A 181 -5.58 12.01 20.56
N ALA A 182 -4.33 12.32 20.20
CA ALA A 182 -3.98 12.83 18.85
C ALA A 182 -4.58 12.01 17.69
N LEU A 183 -4.57 10.68 17.79
CA LEU A 183 -5.13 9.80 16.76
C LEU A 183 -6.65 10.00 16.57
N ARG A 184 -7.43 10.10 17.65
CA ARG A 184 -8.89 10.30 17.56
C ARG A 184 -9.22 11.63 16.91
N SER A 185 -8.52 12.70 17.28
CA SER A 185 -8.66 14.02 16.67
C SER A 185 -8.35 14.00 15.17
N GLU A 186 -7.28 13.31 14.76
CA GLU A 186 -6.94 13.11 13.34
C GLU A 186 -8.02 12.31 12.60
N LEU A 187 -8.53 11.23 13.19
CA LEU A 187 -9.60 10.41 12.60
C LEU A 187 -10.90 11.21 12.46
N LEU A 188 -11.33 11.97 13.46
CA LEU A 188 -12.51 12.85 13.37
C LEU A 188 -12.37 13.91 12.28
N THR A 189 -11.15 14.41 12.05
CA THR A 189 -10.85 15.39 10.99
C THR A 189 -10.99 14.77 9.59
N HIS A 190 -10.73 13.47 9.48
CA HIS A 190 -10.65 12.77 8.20
C HIS A 190 -11.82 11.82 7.89
N ALA A 191 -12.70 11.56 8.85
CA ALA A 191 -13.91 10.76 8.71
C ALA A 191 -14.99 11.51 7.92
N ASP A 192 -14.96 11.33 6.60
CA ASP A 192 -15.77 12.02 5.60
C ASP A 192 -16.94 11.19 5.04
N GLY A 193 -17.15 9.97 5.58
CA GLY A 193 -18.13 9.02 5.06
C GLY A 193 -17.74 8.38 3.72
N ARG A 194 -16.53 8.66 3.20
CA ARG A 194 -16.00 8.10 1.95
C ARG A 194 -14.75 7.26 2.18
N SER A 195 -13.95 7.59 3.17
CA SER A 195 -12.68 6.93 3.46
C SER A 195 -12.92 5.69 4.34
N THR A 196 -12.34 4.55 3.96
CA THR A 196 -12.34 3.34 4.80
C THR A 196 -11.33 3.45 5.94
N ALA A 197 -11.36 2.52 6.91
CA ALA A 197 -10.33 2.47 7.96
C ALA A 197 -8.90 2.32 7.37
N ARG A 198 -8.74 1.57 6.28
CA ARG A 198 -7.49 1.51 5.51
C ARG A 198 -7.11 2.87 4.92
N ASP A 199 -8.03 3.56 4.26
CA ASP A 199 -7.75 4.88 3.67
C ASP A 199 -7.34 5.89 4.75
N LEU A 200 -8.02 5.85 5.89
CA LEU A 200 -7.70 6.67 7.05
C LEU A 200 -6.30 6.34 7.58
N ALA A 201 -5.91 5.06 7.67
CA ALA A 201 -4.58 4.63 8.09
C ALA A 201 -3.45 5.23 7.23
N PHE A 202 -3.61 5.26 5.91
CA PHE A 202 -2.68 5.96 5.01
C PHE A 202 -2.64 7.46 5.24
N ARG A 203 -3.79 8.07 5.56
CA ARG A 203 -3.89 9.51 5.77
C ARG A 203 -3.23 9.94 7.08
N VAL A 204 -3.48 9.22 8.18
CA VAL A 204 -2.93 9.52 9.52
C VAL A 204 -1.53 8.96 9.75
N GLY A 205 -1.05 8.06 8.87
CA GLY A 205 0.25 7.41 9.03
C GLY A 205 0.30 6.50 10.25
N ARG A 206 -0.70 5.64 10.39
CA ARG A 206 -0.77 4.59 11.42
C ARG A 206 -1.07 3.26 10.76
N GLY A 207 -0.82 2.16 11.48
CA GLY A 207 -1.19 0.84 11.00
C GLY A 207 -2.71 0.69 10.86
N VAL A 208 -3.15 0.00 9.80
CA VAL A 208 -4.52 -0.38 9.51
C VAL A 208 -5.17 -1.09 10.69
N TYR A 209 -4.48 -2.02 11.37
CA TYR A 209 -5.06 -2.68 12.55
C TYR A 209 -5.39 -1.67 13.65
N THR A 210 -4.44 -0.79 13.97
CA THR A 210 -4.62 0.25 15.01
C THR A 210 -5.77 1.17 14.67
N VAL A 211 -5.87 1.61 13.41
CA VAL A 211 -6.96 2.50 12.97
C VAL A 211 -8.30 1.77 12.97
N SER A 212 -8.35 0.51 12.55
CA SER A 212 -9.60 -0.27 12.53
C SER A 212 -10.15 -0.48 13.94
N VAL A 213 -9.30 -0.79 14.92
CA VAL A 213 -9.68 -0.89 16.34
C VAL A 213 -10.18 0.45 16.87
N GLU A 214 -9.50 1.55 16.54
CA GLU A 214 -9.89 2.87 17.03
C GLU A 214 -11.22 3.34 16.42
N VAL A 215 -11.44 3.11 15.13
CA VAL A 215 -12.71 3.37 14.45
C VAL A 215 -13.85 2.55 15.07
N ALA A 216 -13.62 1.26 15.34
CA ALA A 216 -14.60 0.40 16.00
C ALA A 216 -15.02 0.93 17.38
N ARG A 217 -14.06 1.39 18.19
CA ARG A 217 -14.35 2.02 19.49
C ARG A 217 -15.10 3.34 19.35
N MET A 218 -14.69 4.19 18.41
CA MET A 218 -15.35 5.47 18.18
C MET A 218 -16.78 5.32 17.63
N LEU A 219 -17.07 4.23 16.91
CA LEU A 219 -18.43 3.88 16.49
C LEU A 219 -19.29 3.43 17.69
N ASP A 220 -18.72 2.62 18.59
CA ASP A 220 -19.37 2.20 19.84
C ASP A 220 -19.68 3.40 20.76
N GLU A 221 -18.75 4.37 20.83
CA GLU A 221 -18.89 5.60 21.60
C GLU A 221 -19.79 6.66 20.91
N GLY A 222 -20.25 6.42 19.68
CA GLY A 222 -21.09 7.37 18.92
C GLY A 222 -20.35 8.62 18.41
N LEU A 223 -19.02 8.65 18.48
CA LEU A 223 -18.20 9.73 17.91
C LEU A 223 -18.18 9.68 16.37
N LEU A 224 -18.23 8.45 15.84
CA LEU A 224 -18.40 8.15 14.42
C LEU A 224 -19.74 7.46 14.21
N VAL A 225 -20.27 7.59 13.00
CA VAL A 225 -21.37 6.74 12.50
C VAL A 225 -21.02 6.26 11.10
N CYS A 226 -21.48 5.07 10.72
CA CYS A 226 -21.44 4.67 9.32
C CYS A 226 -22.74 5.11 8.65
N ALA A 227 -22.64 5.93 7.60
CA ALA A 227 -23.79 6.14 6.75
C ALA A 227 -24.24 4.78 6.20
N GLY A 228 -25.54 4.48 6.28
CA GLY A 228 -26.10 3.32 5.59
C GLY A 228 -25.75 3.35 4.09
N PRO A 229 -25.86 2.22 3.39
CA PRO A 229 -25.61 2.20 1.95
C PRO A 229 -26.39 3.34 1.28
N PRO A 230 -25.77 4.11 0.36
CA PRO A 230 -26.48 5.18 -0.33
C PRO A 230 -27.75 4.59 -0.93
N PRO A 231 -28.89 5.30 -0.89
CA PRO A 231 -30.11 4.80 -1.52
C PRO A 231 -29.78 4.41 -2.95
N PRO A 232 -30.26 3.24 -3.43
CA PRO A 232 -29.96 2.80 -4.78
C PRO A 232 -30.30 3.93 -5.74
N VAL A 233 -29.32 4.35 -6.54
CA VAL A 233 -29.57 5.31 -7.61
C VAL A 233 -30.68 4.68 -8.44
N ALA A 234 -31.83 5.35 -8.50
CA ALA A 234 -32.92 4.92 -9.34
C ALA A 234 -32.42 4.96 -10.79
N VAL A 235 -31.92 3.83 -11.28
CA VAL A 235 -31.69 3.62 -12.69
C VAL A 235 -33.08 3.71 -13.30
N ARG A 236 -33.37 4.84 -13.94
CA ARG A 236 -34.56 4.93 -14.79
C ARG A 236 -34.36 3.84 -15.84
N SER A 237 -35.11 2.76 -15.73
CA SER A 237 -35.22 1.77 -16.79
C SER A 237 -35.53 2.56 -18.06
N LEU A 238 -34.70 2.42 -19.10
CA LEU A 238 -35.07 2.95 -20.39
C LEU A 238 -36.44 2.35 -20.75
N PRO A 239 -37.37 3.15 -21.31
CA PRO A 239 -38.60 2.60 -21.83
C PRO A 239 -38.26 1.46 -22.79
N GLU A 240 -38.99 0.35 -22.65
CA GLU A 240 -38.80 -0.89 -23.38
C GLU A 240 -38.79 -0.59 -24.90
N GLY A 241 -37.60 -0.61 -25.52
CA GLY A 241 -37.43 -0.30 -26.95
C GLY A 241 -36.18 0.50 -27.33
N ASP A 242 -35.51 1.17 -26.39
CA ASP A 242 -34.24 1.86 -26.69
C ASP A 242 -33.04 0.92 -26.52
N GLU A 243 -32.59 0.31 -27.63
CA GLU A 243 -31.32 -0.39 -27.69
C GLU A 243 -30.17 0.59 -27.34
N LEU A 244 -29.34 0.22 -26.36
CA LEU A 244 -28.09 0.92 -26.09
C LEU A 244 -27.16 0.80 -27.30
N ARG A 245 -27.21 1.79 -28.20
CA ARG A 245 -26.28 1.85 -29.33
C ARG A 245 -24.89 2.23 -28.79
N PRO A 246 -23.85 1.42 -29.09
CA PRO A 246 -22.48 1.82 -28.83
C PRO A 246 -22.25 3.21 -29.42
N ARG A 247 -21.67 4.12 -28.63
CA ARG A 247 -21.35 5.47 -29.10
C ARG A 247 -20.41 5.32 -30.29
N ARG A 248 -20.92 5.60 -31.50
CA ARG A 248 -20.10 5.63 -32.70
C ARG A 248 -19.04 6.71 -32.47
N PRO A 249 -17.73 6.39 -32.50
CA PRO A 249 -16.72 7.43 -32.44
C PRO A 249 -16.99 8.42 -33.58
N PRO A 250 -16.86 9.74 -33.34
CA PRO A 250 -16.98 10.72 -34.42
C PRO A 250 -16.02 10.32 -35.55
N PRO A 251 -16.40 10.51 -36.83
CA PRO A 251 -15.48 10.29 -37.93
C PRO A 251 -14.19 11.03 -37.64
N VAL A 252 -13.07 10.33 -37.69
CA VAL A 252 -11.76 10.96 -37.61
C VAL A 252 -11.65 11.82 -38.86
N GLU A 253 -11.83 13.12 -38.70
CA GLU A 253 -11.50 14.09 -39.73
C GLU A 253 -9.99 13.97 -39.94
N GLN A 254 -9.59 13.37 -41.06
CA GLN A 254 -8.19 13.28 -41.42
C GLN A 254 -7.64 14.71 -41.47
N PRO A 255 -6.61 15.04 -40.68
CA PRO A 255 -5.94 16.31 -40.82
C PRO A 255 -5.51 16.47 -42.28
N PRO A 256 -5.71 17.65 -42.91
CA PRO A 256 -5.20 17.88 -44.25
C PRO A 256 -3.71 17.56 -44.28
N ALA A 257 -3.29 16.83 -45.33
CA ALA A 257 -1.89 16.46 -45.50
C ALA A 257 -1.01 17.70 -45.30
N PRO A 258 0.07 17.62 -44.49
CA PRO A 258 0.93 18.77 -44.27
C PRO A 258 1.46 19.24 -45.62
N ALA A 259 1.14 20.49 -45.97
CA ALA A 259 1.81 21.16 -47.08
C ALA A 259 3.31 21.07 -46.79
N ARG A 260 4.06 20.47 -47.72
CA ARG A 260 5.52 20.44 -47.65
C ARG A 260 6.02 21.87 -47.84
N THR A 261 6.05 22.64 -46.78
CA THR A 261 6.89 23.83 -46.68
C THR A 261 8.29 23.34 -46.36
N ASP A 262 9.21 23.56 -47.30
CA ASP A 262 10.63 23.30 -47.10
C ASP A 262 11.11 23.99 -45.82
N LEU A 263 11.52 23.19 -44.84
CA LEU A 263 12.13 23.69 -43.62
C LEU A 263 13.41 24.46 -44.00
N PRO A 264 13.64 25.66 -43.45
CA PRO A 264 14.87 26.41 -43.71
C PRO A 264 16.06 25.58 -43.21
N ARG A 265 16.94 25.20 -44.15
CA ARG A 265 18.19 24.48 -43.86
C ARG A 265 19.08 25.34 -42.95
N ARG A 266 19.41 24.83 -41.77
CA ARG A 266 20.48 25.38 -40.93
C ARG A 266 21.79 25.34 -41.72
N LYS A 267 22.41 26.51 -41.94
CA LYS A 267 23.82 26.58 -42.33
C LYS A 267 24.66 26.11 -41.13
N PRO A 268 25.51 25.08 -41.26
CA PRO A 268 26.43 24.72 -40.20
C PRO A 268 27.38 25.90 -39.95
N GLY A 269 27.39 26.39 -38.72
CA GLY A 269 28.26 27.47 -38.28
C GLY A 269 29.73 27.01 -38.25
N ASN A 270 30.59 27.90 -38.73
CA ASN A 270 32.04 27.80 -38.64
C ASN A 270 32.47 27.51 -37.20
N PHE A 271 33.09 26.35 -36.98
CA PHE A 271 33.86 26.10 -35.76
C PHE A 271 35.14 26.94 -35.80
N PHE A 272 35.24 27.90 -34.89
CA PHE A 272 36.49 28.57 -34.55
C PHE A 272 37.48 27.53 -34.01
N ARG A 273 38.57 27.29 -34.76
CA ARG A 273 39.74 26.56 -34.27
C ARG A 273 40.50 27.48 -33.32
N LEU A 274 40.42 27.22 -32.03
CA LEU A 274 41.34 27.81 -31.06
C LEU A 274 42.75 27.30 -31.38
N ARG A 275 43.64 28.28 -31.59
CA ARG A 275 45.04 28.12 -31.94
C ARG A 275 45.83 27.77 -30.68
N ASN A 276 46.16 26.49 -30.51
CA ASN A 276 47.21 26.10 -29.59
C ASN A 276 48.55 26.46 -30.24
N GLY A 277 49.15 27.55 -29.77
CA GLY A 277 50.53 27.91 -30.06
C GLY A 277 51.49 27.28 -29.05
N THR A 278 52.67 26.88 -29.51
CA THR A 278 53.99 26.86 -28.85
C THR A 278 54.99 26.21 -29.84
N PRO A 279 56.32 26.31 -29.67
CA PRO A 279 57.14 27.52 -29.66
C PRO A 279 58.31 27.44 -30.67
N THR A 280 58.83 28.57 -31.11
CA THR A 280 60.24 28.76 -31.55
C THR A 280 60.60 30.22 -31.33
#